data_AF-M9WI40-F1
#
_entry.id   AF-M9WI40-F1
#
_cell.length_a   1.000
_cell.length_b   1.000
_cell.length_c   1.000
_cell.angle_alpha   90.00
_cell.angle_beta   90.00
_cell.angle_gamma   90.00
#
_symmetry.space_group_name_H-M   'P 1'
#
loop_
_entity.id
_entity.type
_entity.pdbx_description
1 polymer ?
#
loop_
_entity_poly.entity_id
_entity_poly.type
_entity_poly.pdbx_seq_one_letter_code
_entity_poly.pdbx_strand_id
1 'polypeptide(L)'
;MISFFATSETMELGRQLILAFEILAMIISLLMIVIGLVQNKQSQTGLSALNGGNEELFSNSKERGLDKTLSIWMLSLGIVFFVLALTICIITNTMLV
;
A
#
# COMPACT_ATOMS: atom_id res chain seq x y z
N MET A 1 41.37 0.82 -14.89
CA MET A 1 41.50 1.50 -13.58
C MET A 1 40.40 2.55 -13.37
N ILE A 2 40.03 3.35 -14.39
CA ILE A 2 38.89 4.30 -14.32
C ILE A 2 37.51 3.61 -14.31
N SER A 3 37.33 2.51 -15.05
CA SER A 3 36.09 1.71 -15.03
C SER A 3 35.85 0.93 -13.74
N PHE A 4 36.89 0.72 -12.93
CA PHE A 4 36.79 0.02 -11.64
C PHE A 4 36.27 0.95 -10.52
N PHE A 5 36.50 2.26 -10.63
CA PHE A 5 35.90 3.25 -9.74
C PHE A 5 34.45 3.59 -10.15
N ALA A 6 34.13 3.55 -11.44
CA ALA A 6 32.76 3.73 -11.90
C ALA A 6 31.83 2.57 -11.48
N THR A 7 32.36 1.35 -11.39
CA THR A 7 31.57 0.17 -10.99
C THR A 7 31.31 0.08 -9.48
N SER A 8 32.17 0.69 -8.64
CA SER A 8 31.96 0.73 -7.18
C SER A 8 30.87 1.73 -6.78
N GLU A 9 30.77 2.87 -7.47
CA GLU A 9 29.72 3.87 -7.25
C GLU A 9 28.33 3.33 -7.62
N THR A 10 28.19 2.61 -8.74
CA THR A 10 26.88 2.10 -9.18
C THR A 10 26.27 1.08 -8.22
N MET A 11 27.10 0.30 -7.54
CA MET A 11 26.65 -0.70 -6.56
C MET A 11 26.26 -0.06 -5.21
N GLU A 12 26.93 1.01 -4.80
CA GLU A 12 26.54 1.80 -3.62
C GLU A 12 25.27 2.61 -3.87
N LEU A 13 25.15 3.24 -5.05
CA LEU A 13 23.96 3.98 -5.47
C LEU A 13 22.74 3.06 -5.59
N GLY A 14 22.89 1.84 -6.12
CA GLY A 14 21.82 0.86 -6.22
C GLY A 14 21.28 0.45 -4.85
N ARG A 15 22.16 0.17 -3.88
CA ARG A 15 21.78 -0.15 -2.50
C ARG A 15 21.10 1.04 -1.81
N GLN A 16 21.61 2.25 -1.99
CA GLN A 16 21.02 3.46 -1.41
C GLN A 16 19.62 3.75 -1.98
N LEU A 17 19.43 3.57 -3.30
CA LEU A 17 18.13 3.71 -3.93
C LEU A 17 17.12 2.70 -3.38
N ILE A 18 17.50 1.42 -3.28
CA ILE A 18 16.62 0.38 -2.72
C ILE A 18 16.18 0.75 -1.30
N LEU A 19 17.13 1.11 -0.42
CA LEU A 19 16.82 1.50 0.95
C LEU A 19 15.89 2.73 1.00
N ALA A 20 16.10 3.72 0.14
CA ALA A 20 15.24 4.90 0.08
C ALA A 20 13.80 4.55 -0.33
N PHE A 21 13.62 3.67 -1.32
CA PHE A 21 12.29 3.20 -1.74
C PHE A 21 11.61 2.32 -0.68
N GLU A 22 12.36 1.45 0.02
CA GLU A 22 11.83 0.63 1.12
C GLU A 22 11.33 1.49 2.29
N ILE A 23 12.10 2.51 2.68
CA ILE A 23 11.69 3.46 3.72
C ILE A 23 10.41 4.20 3.29
N LEU A 24 10.34 4.64 2.05
CA LEU A 24 9.16 5.32 1.51
C LEU A 24 7.93 4.39 1.52
N ALA A 25 8.10 3.13 1.09
CA ALA A 25 7.04 2.11 1.12
C ALA A 25 6.58 1.80 2.56
N MET A 26 7.51 1.75 3.52
CA MET A 26 7.20 1.57 4.95
C MET A 26 6.35 2.72 5.50
N ILE A 27 6.65 3.96 5.14
CA ILE A 27 5.86 5.13 5.57
C ILE A 27 4.44 5.06 5.00
N ILE A 28 4.30 4.71 3.71
CA ILE A 28 3.00 4.58 3.05
C ILE A 28 2.17 3.46 3.69
N SER A 29 2.77 2.32 4.01
CA SER A 29 2.05 1.21 4.65
C SER A 29 1.55 1.60 6.04
N LEU A 30 2.33 2.35 6.81
CA LEU A 30 1.94 2.84 8.12
C LEU A 30 0.77 3.83 8.03
N LEU A 31 0.79 4.74 7.05
CA LEU A 31 -0.33 5.64 6.75
C LEU A 31 -1.60 4.87 6.34
N MET A 32 -1.46 3.82 5.53
CA MET A 32 -2.58 2.96 5.14
C MET A 32 -3.23 2.27 6.34
N ILE A 33 -2.44 1.78 7.30
CA ILE A 33 -2.94 1.17 8.53
C ILE A 33 -3.75 2.20 9.34
N VAL A 34 -3.21 3.41 9.53
CA VAL A 34 -3.90 4.48 10.27
C VAL A 34 -5.22 4.84 9.59
N ILE A 35 -5.21 5.03 8.27
CA ILE A 35 -6.42 5.32 7.50
C ILE A 35 -7.43 4.15 7.59
N GLY A 36 -6.97 2.91 7.56
CA GLY A 36 -7.82 1.72 7.68
C GLY A 36 -8.49 1.57 9.03
N LEU A 37 -7.78 1.89 10.11
CA LEU A 37 -8.39 1.92 11.44
C LEU A 37 -9.48 3.00 11.55
N VAL A 38 -9.28 4.14 10.89
CA VAL A 38 -10.27 5.23 10.87
C VAL A 38 -11.52 4.87 10.04
N GLN A 39 -11.42 3.98 9.06
CA GLN A 39 -12.57 3.55 8.24
C GLN A 39 -13.52 2.57 8.93
N ASN A 40 -13.10 1.90 10.02
CA ASN A 40 -13.90 0.88 10.69
C ASN A 40 -15.00 1.46 11.63
N LYS A 41 -15.78 2.44 11.14
CA LYS A 41 -16.79 3.17 11.94
C LYS A 41 -18.20 2.58 11.87
N GLN A 42 -18.51 1.75 10.88
CA GLN A 42 -19.85 1.19 10.70
C GLN A 42 -19.85 -0.28 11.13
N SER A 43 -19.98 -0.53 12.43
CA SER A 43 -20.02 -1.88 12.98
C SER A 43 -21.32 -2.60 12.59
N GLN A 44 -21.28 -3.39 11.53
CA GLN A 44 -22.02 -4.64 11.57
C GLN A 44 -21.36 -5.52 12.62
N THR A 45 -22.14 -6.05 13.56
CA THR A 45 -21.66 -7.05 14.50
C THR A 45 -21.00 -8.17 13.67
N GLY A 46 -19.76 -8.56 14.01
CA GLY A 46 -18.96 -9.45 13.16
C GLY A 46 -19.65 -10.78 12.79
N LEU A 47 -20.67 -11.19 13.55
CA LEU A 47 -21.51 -12.35 13.27
C LEU A 47 -22.56 -12.12 12.17
N SER A 48 -23.06 -10.89 12.01
CA SER A 48 -24.01 -10.52 10.94
C SER A 48 -23.33 -10.35 9.58
N ALA A 49 -22.08 -9.86 9.57
CA ALA A 49 -21.26 -9.77 8.37
C ALA A 49 -20.86 -11.16 7.83
N LEU A 50 -20.67 -12.15 8.70
CA LEU A 50 -20.33 -13.53 8.31
C LEU A 50 -21.54 -14.34 7.84
N ASN A 51 -22.76 -14.00 8.29
CA ASN A 51 -24.00 -14.68 7.90
C ASN A 51 -24.66 -14.10 6.63
N GLY A 52 -24.01 -13.17 5.93
CA GLY A 52 -24.46 -12.69 4.63
C GLY A 52 -25.59 -11.67 4.65
N GLY A 53 -25.83 -10.98 5.79
CA GLY A 53 -26.54 -9.69 5.84
C GLY A 53 -27.76 -9.53 4.92
N ASN A 54 -28.70 -10.47 4.94
CA ASN A 54 -29.83 -10.52 4.00
C ASN A 54 -30.73 -9.26 4.04
N GLU A 55 -30.77 -8.54 5.16
CA GLU A 55 -31.48 -7.25 5.29
C GLU A 55 -30.78 -6.08 4.57
N GLU A 56 -29.49 -6.18 4.27
CA GLU A 56 -28.70 -5.07 3.76
C GLU A 56 -28.72 -4.97 2.23
N LEU A 57 -29.01 -6.07 1.53
CA LEU A 57 -29.16 -6.13 0.06
C LEU A 57 -30.33 -5.27 -0.45
N PHE A 58 -31.29 -4.92 0.41
CA PHE A 58 -32.39 -3.99 0.11
C PHE A 58 -32.33 -2.69 0.91
N SER A 59 -31.43 -2.59 1.90
CA SER A 59 -31.07 -1.32 2.50
C SER A 59 -30.15 -0.61 1.51
N ASN A 60 -30.74 0.25 0.67
CA ASN A 60 -30.00 1.19 -0.16
C ASN A 60 -29.38 2.27 0.75
N SER A 61 -28.55 1.85 1.70
CA SER A 61 -27.71 2.70 2.53
C SER A 61 -26.63 3.24 1.61
N LYS A 62 -27.03 4.23 0.83
CA LYS A 62 -26.16 5.07 0.04
C LYS A 62 -25.04 5.54 0.97
N GLU A 63 -23.86 4.95 0.86
CA GLU A 63 -22.67 5.35 1.61
C GLU A 63 -22.52 6.86 1.48
N ARG A 64 -22.76 7.59 2.57
CA ARG A 64 -22.79 9.05 2.55
C ARG A 64 -21.39 9.59 2.80
N GLY A 65 -20.85 10.24 1.76
CA GLY A 65 -19.82 11.26 1.82
C GLY A 65 -18.43 10.74 2.22
N LEU A 66 -18.19 10.60 3.51
CA LEU A 66 -16.84 10.39 4.04
C LEU A 66 -16.35 8.95 3.88
N ASP A 67 -17.22 7.95 4.10
CA ASP A 67 -16.82 6.55 4.03
C ASP A 67 -16.48 6.13 2.60
N LYS A 68 -17.29 6.55 1.62
CA LYS A 68 -17.03 6.31 0.19
C LYS A 68 -15.72 6.96 -0.27
N THR A 69 -15.47 8.21 0.15
CA THR A 69 -14.25 8.92 -0.21
C THR A 69 -13.01 8.27 0.40
N LEU A 70 -13.04 7.93 1.70
CA LEU A 70 -11.93 7.25 2.37
C LEU A 70 -11.65 5.86 1.75
N SER A 71 -12.69 5.12 1.38
CA SER A 71 -12.57 3.83 0.68
C SER A 71 -11.89 3.97 -0.68
N ILE A 72 -12.27 4.96 -1.50
CA ILE A 72 -11.62 5.23 -2.79
C ILE A 72 -10.16 5.66 -2.59
N TRP A 73 -9.88 6.50 -1.59
CA TRP A 73 -8.50 6.90 -1.26
C TRP A 73 -7.65 5.72 -0.81
N MET A 74 -8.20 4.81 -0.01
CA MET A 74 -7.53 3.59 0.41
C MET A 74 -7.23 2.68 -0.78
N LEU A 75 -8.20 2.50 -1.67
CA LEU A 75 -8.00 1.72 -2.89
C LEU A 75 -6.89 2.34 -3.76
N SER A 76 -6.89 3.67 -3.92
CA SER A 76 -5.85 4.38 -4.66
C SER A 76 -4.47 4.24 -4.02
N LEU A 77 -4.35 4.43 -2.70
CA LEU A 77 -3.10 4.24 -1.96
C LEU A 77 -2.60 2.78 -2.04
N GLY A 78 -3.52 1.81 -1.99
CA GLY A 78 -3.21 0.39 -2.12
C GLY A 78 -2.64 0.03 -3.48
N ILE A 79 -3.20 0.58 -4.57
CA ILE A 79 -2.67 0.40 -5.92
C ILE A 79 -1.26 1.01 -6.03
N VAL A 80 -1.07 2.22 -5.52
CA VAL A 80 0.24 2.90 -5.53
C VAL A 80 1.27 2.09 -4.74
N PHE A 81 0.91 1.61 -3.56
CA PHE A 81 1.77 0.76 -2.72
C PHE A 81 2.13 -0.55 -3.43
N PHE A 82 1.17 -1.18 -4.10
CA PHE A 82 1.40 -2.41 -4.84
C PHE A 82 2.38 -2.22 -6.00
N VAL A 83 2.23 -1.14 -6.78
CA VAL A 83 3.17 -0.80 -7.86
C VAL A 83 4.57 -0.54 -7.32
N LEU A 84 4.69 0.24 -6.23
CA LEU A 84 5.95 0.49 -5.53
C LEU A 84 6.63 -0.81 -5.08
N ALA A 85 5.88 -1.73 -4.48
CA ALA A 85 6.40 -3.01 -4.04
C ALA A 85 6.95 -3.85 -5.21
N LEU A 86 6.23 -3.88 -6.35
CA LEU A 86 6.71 -4.56 -7.56
C LEU A 86 7.98 -3.90 -8.12
N THR A 87 8.03 -2.56 -8.17
CA THR A 87 9.21 -1.83 -8.62
C THR A 87 10.43 -2.15 -7.76
N ILE A 88 10.29 -2.14 -6.42
CA ILE A 88 11.36 -2.51 -5.49
C ILE A 88 11.80 -3.95 -5.73
N CYS A 89 10.86 -4.89 -5.85
CA CYS A 89 11.15 -6.30 -6.12
C CYS A 89 11.98 -6.49 -7.39
N ILE A 90 11.60 -5.82 -8.49
CA ILE A 90 12.31 -5.90 -9.77
C ILE A 90 13.71 -5.29 -9.68
N ILE A 91 13.85 -4.12 -9.05
CA ILE A 91 15.15 -3.45 -8.88
C ILE A 91 16.08 -4.30 -8.02
N THR A 92 15.58 -4.79 -6.88
CA THR A 92 16.30 -5.68 -5.96
C THR A 92 16.77 -6.94 -6.69
N ASN A 93 15.89 -7.62 -7.43
CA ASN A 93 16.25 -8.81 -8.19
C ASN A 93 17.30 -8.52 -9.28
N THR A 94 17.25 -7.35 -9.93
CA THR A 94 18.21 -6.99 -10.99
C THR A 94 19.57 -6.55 -10.45
N MET A 95 19.63 -5.98 -9.25
CA MET A 95 20.85 -5.37 -8.68
C MET A 95 21.57 -6.23 -7.65
N LEU A 96 20.86 -7.17 -6.98
CA LEU A 96 21.42 -8.05 -5.94
C LEU A 96 21.66 -9.50 -6.41
N VAL A 97 21.28 -9.84 -7.65
CA VAL A 97 21.70 -11.06 -8.37
C VAL A 97 22.87 -10.72 -9.28
#